data_AF-A0A6A3H9B2-F1
#
_entry.id   AF-A0A6A3H9B2-F1
#
_cell.length_a   1.000
_cell.length_b   1.000
_cell.length_c   1.000
_cell.angle_alpha   90.00
_cell.angle_beta   90.00
_cell.angle_gamma   90.00
#
_symmetry.space_group_name_H-M   'P 1'
#
loop_
_entity.id
_entity.type
_entity.pdbx_description
1 polymer ?
#
loop_
_entity_poly.entity_id
_entity_poly.type
_entity_poly.pdbx_seq_one_letter_code
_entity_poly.pdbx_strand_id
1 'polypeptide(L)'
;MSAVVDRHRRFLDVDVRWPGSVGDNRVFSNSAVGRMHDLILSEAGGAQGAGFLQTGLEEYRKIPFFLLADSAYANSTHVVTTYEIAEADKDVVVSKLNWKLAGMRYSVECAFGVAKSRRRVLAKPIETSRTNLEDVPTLVSAVCILHNFVIDKNDGVWDARAEGILFRELSYINK
;
A
#
# COMPACT_ATOMS: atom_id res chain seq x y z
N MET A 1 3.50 5.50 11.06
CA MET A 1 2.60 6.05 10.01
C MET A 1 2.06 4.87 9.23
N SER A 2 0.80 4.88 8.81
CA SER A 2 0.22 3.88 7.90
C SER A 2 -0.47 4.58 6.74
N ALA A 3 -0.52 3.92 5.58
CA ALA A 3 -1.23 4.41 4.41
C ALA A 3 -1.80 3.25 3.60
N VAL A 4 -3.00 3.45 3.08
CA VAL A 4 -3.66 2.54 2.15
C VAL A 4 -3.66 3.19 0.78
N VAL A 5 -3.18 2.46 -0.22
CA VAL A 5 -2.99 2.96 -1.56
C VAL A 5 -3.60 2.00 -2.58
N ASP A 6 -4.30 2.53 -3.58
CA ASP A 6 -4.85 1.71 -4.66
C ASP A 6 -3.85 1.45 -5.79
N ARG A 7 -4.24 0.62 -6.77
CA ARG A 7 -3.43 0.32 -7.97
C ARG A 7 -3.09 1.54 -8.83
N HIS A 8 -3.84 2.63 -8.69
CA HIS A 8 -3.63 3.89 -9.40
C HIS A 8 -2.72 4.84 -8.61
N ARG A 9 -2.15 4.37 -7.49
CA ARG A 9 -1.31 5.14 -6.56
C ARG A 9 -2.09 6.26 -5.87
N ARG A 10 -3.41 6.13 -5.73
CA ARG A 10 -4.23 7.06 -4.94
C ARG A 10 -4.20 6.66 -3.47
N PHE A 11 -4.06 7.62 -2.58
CA PHE A 11 -4.17 7.41 -1.14
C PHE A 11 -5.65 7.27 -0.77
N LEU A 12 -6.04 6.10 -0.25
CA LEU A 12 -7.40 5.83 0.24
C LEU A 12 -7.55 6.20 1.72
N ASP A 13 -6.50 5.97 2.51
CA ASP A 13 -6.42 6.32 3.92
C ASP A 13 -4.96 6.59 4.30
N VAL A 14 -4.75 7.51 5.26
CA VAL A 14 -3.43 7.85 5.76
C VAL A 14 -3.54 8.18 7.25
N ASP A 15 -2.75 7.49 8.09
CA ASP A 15 -2.61 7.81 9.51
C ASP A 15 -1.17 8.19 9.85
N VAL A 16 -0.99 9.47 10.18
CA VAL A 16 0.30 10.15 10.39
C VAL A 16 0.50 10.62 11.83
N ARG A 17 -0.42 10.30 12.74
CA ARG A 17 -0.43 10.83 14.12
C ARG A 17 0.34 9.97 15.12
N TRP A 18 1.05 8.96 14.64
CA TRP A 18 1.74 7.99 15.49
C TRP A 18 3.25 8.24 15.53
N PRO A 19 3.88 8.15 16.72
CA PRO A 19 5.34 8.14 16.83
C PRO A 19 5.97 7.01 16.01
N GLY A 20 7.18 7.23 15.51
CA GLY A 20 7.91 6.24 14.71
C GLY A 20 8.29 4.96 15.47
N SER A 21 8.21 4.96 16.81
CA SER A 21 8.47 3.78 17.65
C SER A 21 7.27 2.82 17.74
N VAL A 22 6.10 3.21 17.23
CA VAL A 22 4.90 2.38 17.30
C VAL A 22 4.86 1.43 16.11
N GLY A 23 4.82 0.13 16.39
CA GLY A 23 4.78 -0.90 15.35
C GLY A 23 3.54 -0.80 14.45
N ASP A 24 3.73 -1.20 13.20
CA ASP A 24 2.77 -1.07 12.11
C ASP A 24 1.40 -1.68 12.42
N ASN A 25 1.37 -2.90 12.96
CA ASN A 25 0.12 -3.59 13.31
C ASN A 25 -0.68 -2.82 14.38
N ARG A 26 0.00 -2.14 15.32
CA ARG A 26 -0.66 -1.33 16.35
C ARG A 26 -1.20 -0.04 15.75
N VAL A 27 -0.44 0.61 14.86
CA VAL A 27 -0.93 1.80 14.13
C VAL A 27 -2.18 1.45 13.32
N PHE A 28 -2.13 0.35 12.56
CA PHE A 28 -3.24 -0.09 11.73
C PHE A 28 -4.47 -0.47 12.57
N SER A 29 -4.33 -1.32 13.59
CA SER A 29 -5.46 -1.73 14.44
C SER A 29 -6.16 -0.53 15.13
N ASN A 30 -5.46 0.59 15.28
CA ASN A 30 -6.00 1.83 15.86
C ASN A 30 -6.37 2.90 14.81
N SER A 31 -6.19 2.63 13.51
CA SER A 31 -6.63 3.53 12.45
C SER A 31 -8.13 3.35 12.15
N ALA A 32 -8.71 4.30 11.41
CA ALA A 32 -10.11 4.18 10.98
C ALA A 32 -10.30 2.97 10.05
N VAL A 33 -9.39 2.78 9.09
CA VAL A 33 -9.41 1.60 8.21
C VAL A 33 -9.23 0.32 9.01
N GLY A 34 -8.27 0.22 9.93
CA GLY A 34 -8.06 -1.05 10.65
C GLY A 34 -9.27 -1.48 11.47
N ARG A 35 -10.08 -0.53 11.99
CA ARG A 35 -11.33 -0.85 12.68
C ARG A 35 -12.51 -1.18 11.77
N MET A 36 -12.50 -0.72 10.52
CA MET A 36 -13.68 -0.77 9.64
C MET A 36 -13.48 -1.60 8.37
N HIS A 37 -12.24 -2.04 8.07
CA HIS A 37 -11.90 -2.71 6.81
C HIS A 37 -12.75 -3.95 6.54
N ASP A 38 -13.02 -4.79 7.56
CA ASP A 38 -13.85 -5.98 7.40
C ASP A 38 -15.25 -5.63 6.90
N LEU A 39 -15.89 -4.60 7.50
CA LEU A 39 -17.21 -4.13 7.10
C LEU A 39 -17.18 -3.51 5.69
N ILE A 40 -16.27 -2.56 5.47
CA ILE A 40 -16.15 -1.79 4.22
C ILE A 40 -15.89 -2.73 3.04
N LEU A 41 -14.98 -3.69 3.19
CA LEU A 41 -14.55 -4.56 2.11
C LEU A 41 -15.55 -5.70 1.85
N SER A 42 -16.27 -6.14 2.88
CA SER A 42 -17.43 -7.04 2.71
C SER A 42 -18.53 -6.36 1.89
N GLU A 43 -18.87 -5.12 2.23
CA GLU A 43 -19.91 -4.35 1.53
C GLU A 43 -19.50 -4.00 0.10
N ALA A 44 -18.26 -3.51 -0.09
CA ALA A 44 -17.73 -3.16 -1.40
C ALA A 44 -17.68 -4.37 -2.37
N GLY A 45 -17.47 -5.58 -1.84
CA GLY A 45 -17.45 -6.80 -2.64
C GLY A 45 -18.82 -7.32 -3.07
N GLY A 46 -19.87 -7.01 -2.31
CA GLY A 46 -21.19 -7.58 -2.53
C GLY A 46 -21.19 -9.11 -2.74
N ALA A 47 -22.13 -9.59 -3.55
CA ALA A 47 -22.29 -11.02 -3.81
C ALA A 47 -21.09 -11.65 -4.54
N GLN A 48 -20.35 -10.88 -5.36
CA GLN A 48 -19.29 -11.41 -6.23
C GLN A 48 -17.87 -11.28 -5.66
N GLY A 49 -17.65 -10.42 -4.66
CA GLY A 49 -16.32 -10.15 -4.12
C GLY A 49 -15.42 -9.43 -5.14
N ALA A 50 -14.10 -9.59 -4.99
CA ALA A 50 -13.12 -9.13 -5.97
C ALA A 50 -13.07 -10.03 -7.22
N GLY A 51 -13.72 -11.20 -7.19
CA GLY A 51 -13.84 -12.13 -8.29
C GLY A 51 -13.82 -13.59 -7.85
N PHE A 52 -13.80 -14.50 -8.82
CA PHE A 52 -13.70 -15.94 -8.60
C PHE A 52 -12.40 -16.45 -9.20
N LEU A 53 -11.61 -17.17 -8.41
CA LEU A 53 -10.39 -17.84 -8.85
C LEU A 53 -10.70 -19.32 -9.11
N GLN A 54 -10.40 -19.79 -10.31
CA GLN A 54 -10.49 -21.21 -10.63
C GLN A 54 -9.36 -21.96 -9.91
N THR A 55 -9.71 -22.90 -9.04
CA THR A 55 -8.76 -23.72 -8.26
C THR A 55 -8.69 -25.17 -8.74
N GLY A 56 -9.53 -25.57 -9.70
CA GLY A 56 -9.56 -26.90 -10.31
C GLY A 56 -10.36 -26.90 -11.63
N LEU A 57 -10.67 -28.09 -12.16
CA LEU A 57 -11.42 -28.20 -13.42
C LEU A 57 -12.81 -27.54 -13.33
N GLU A 58 -13.50 -27.66 -12.19
CA GLU A 58 -14.83 -27.07 -11.96
C GLU A 58 -14.94 -26.29 -10.62
N GLU A 59 -13.85 -26.17 -9.87
CA GLU A 59 -13.87 -25.49 -8.57
C GLU A 59 -13.48 -24.02 -8.70
N TYR A 60 -14.31 -23.16 -8.12
CA TYR A 60 -14.07 -21.73 -8.03
C TYR A 60 -14.06 -21.29 -6.56
N ARG A 61 -13.03 -20.56 -6.17
CA ARG A 61 -13.00 -19.86 -4.89
C ARG A 61 -13.33 -18.39 -5.08
N LYS A 62 -14.33 -17.92 -4.34
CA LYS A 62 -14.63 -16.49 -4.23
C LYS A 62 -13.48 -15.81 -3.49
N ILE A 63 -12.96 -14.74 -4.09
CA ILE A 63 -11.93 -13.89 -3.49
C ILE A 63 -12.61 -12.63 -2.96
N PRO A 64 -12.56 -12.33 -1.65
CA PRO A 64 -13.07 -11.07 -1.13
C PRO A 64 -12.19 -9.91 -1.58
N PHE A 65 -12.68 -8.67 -1.47
CA PHE A 65 -11.75 -7.54 -1.49
C PHE A 65 -10.89 -7.59 -0.23
N PHE A 66 -9.60 -7.33 -0.36
CA PHE A 66 -8.66 -7.34 0.76
C PHE A 66 -7.60 -6.25 0.59
N LEU A 67 -7.02 -5.85 1.73
CA LEU A 67 -5.80 -5.07 1.79
C LEU A 67 -4.61 -6.01 1.75
N LEU A 68 -3.63 -5.70 0.91
CA LEU A 68 -2.36 -6.42 0.90
C LEU A 68 -1.37 -5.71 1.81
N ALA A 69 -0.89 -6.42 2.82
CA ALA A 69 -0.01 -5.89 3.86
C ALA A 69 1.31 -6.67 3.95
N ASP A 70 2.24 -6.10 4.71
CA ASP A 70 3.50 -6.75 5.10
C ASP A 70 3.25 -7.95 6.04
N SER A 71 4.23 -8.83 6.19
CA SER A 71 4.18 -9.96 7.14
C SER A 71 4.04 -9.49 8.61
N ALA A 72 4.48 -8.27 8.93
CA ALA A 72 4.33 -7.67 10.26
C ALA A 72 2.88 -7.40 10.71
N TYR A 73 1.90 -7.48 9.80
CA TYR A 73 0.48 -7.27 10.10
C TYR A 73 -0.21 -8.59 10.49
N ALA A 74 -1.35 -8.50 11.17
CA ALA A 74 -2.17 -9.68 11.41
C ALA A 74 -2.91 -10.09 10.12
N ASN A 75 -2.76 -11.35 9.72
CA ASN A 75 -3.50 -11.92 8.59
C ASN A 75 -4.98 -12.11 8.93
N SER A 76 -5.87 -11.74 8.01
CA SER A 76 -7.33 -11.91 8.11
C SER A 76 -7.96 -12.13 6.74
N THR A 77 -9.29 -12.28 6.69
CA THR A 77 -10.03 -12.41 5.42
C THR A 77 -9.88 -11.18 4.52
N HIS A 78 -9.78 -10.00 5.13
CA HIS A 78 -9.70 -8.72 4.43
C HIS A 78 -8.35 -8.02 4.58
N VAL A 79 -7.37 -8.64 5.26
CA VAL A 79 -5.97 -8.22 5.32
C VAL A 79 -5.09 -9.43 5.00
N VAL A 80 -4.61 -9.50 3.77
CA VAL A 80 -3.72 -10.56 3.31
C VAL A 80 -2.28 -10.09 3.49
N THR A 81 -1.48 -10.87 4.20
CA THR A 81 -0.07 -10.58 4.46
C THR A 81 0.83 -11.42 3.58
N THR A 82 2.04 -10.93 3.32
CA THR A 82 3.10 -11.79 2.78
C THR A 82 3.56 -12.81 3.82
N TYR A 83 4.07 -13.95 3.36
CA TYR A 83 4.74 -14.91 4.23
C TYR A 83 6.00 -14.31 4.82
N GLU A 84 6.43 -14.82 5.98
CA GLU A 84 7.69 -14.40 6.58
C GLU A 84 8.87 -14.80 5.68
N ILE A 85 9.97 -14.03 5.73
CA ILE A 85 11.16 -14.28 4.90
C ILE A 85 11.67 -15.72 5.11
N ALA A 86 11.71 -16.17 6.36
CA ALA A 86 12.16 -17.52 6.72
C ALA A 86 11.25 -18.64 6.18
N GLU A 87 9.99 -18.35 5.86
CA GLU A 87 9.08 -19.30 5.20
C GLU A 87 9.28 -19.27 3.68
N ALA A 88 9.41 -18.07 3.12
CA ALA A 88 9.65 -17.87 1.69
C ALA A 88 10.98 -18.50 1.22
N ASP A 89 12.02 -18.48 2.05
CA ASP A 89 13.32 -19.08 1.72
C ASP A 89 13.28 -20.61 1.66
N LYS A 90 12.28 -21.25 2.29
CA LYS A 90 12.16 -22.71 2.36
C LYS A 90 11.37 -23.31 1.20
N ASP A 91 10.57 -22.51 0.50
CA ASP A 91 9.67 -22.98 -0.56
C ASP A 91 9.68 -22.03 -1.77
N VAL A 92 10.08 -22.55 -2.93
CA VAL A 92 10.13 -21.80 -4.20
C VAL A 92 8.77 -21.25 -4.64
N VAL A 93 7.67 -21.94 -4.31
CA VAL A 93 6.31 -21.49 -4.63
C VAL A 93 5.94 -20.31 -3.75
N VAL A 94 6.22 -20.38 -2.45
CA VAL A 94 6.01 -19.29 -1.49
C VAL A 94 6.88 -18.09 -1.84
N SER A 95 8.15 -18.31 -2.17
CA SER A 95 9.07 -17.26 -2.65
C SER A 95 8.52 -16.53 -3.87
N LYS A 96 8.05 -17.28 -4.89
CA LYS A 96 7.43 -16.70 -6.09
C LYS A 96 6.15 -15.92 -5.77
N LEU A 97 5.33 -16.41 -4.84
CA LEU A 97 4.13 -15.71 -4.41
C LEU A 97 4.49 -14.39 -3.69
N ASN A 98 5.38 -14.44 -2.70
CA ASN A 98 5.86 -13.25 -1.99
C ASN A 98 6.46 -12.21 -2.95
N TRP A 99 7.22 -12.64 -3.97
CA TRP A 99 7.74 -11.73 -4.99
C TRP A 99 6.62 -11.01 -5.76
N LYS A 100 5.56 -11.73 -6.17
CA LYS A 100 4.39 -11.12 -6.83
C LYS A 100 3.64 -10.16 -5.90
N LEU A 101 3.43 -10.56 -4.64
CA LEU A 101 2.75 -9.73 -3.63
C LEU A 101 3.57 -8.46 -3.33
N ALA A 102 4.89 -8.57 -3.18
CA ALA A 102 5.78 -7.43 -3.02
C ALA A 102 5.70 -6.47 -4.21
N GLY A 103 5.67 -6.99 -5.45
CA GLY A 103 5.47 -6.18 -6.65
C GLY A 103 4.16 -5.39 -6.66
N MET A 104 3.08 -5.94 -6.10
CA MET A 104 1.82 -5.20 -5.95
C MET A 104 1.90 -4.12 -4.87
N ARG A 105 2.57 -4.39 -3.75
CA ARG A 105 2.80 -3.42 -2.66
C ARG A 105 3.67 -2.24 -3.09
N TYR A 106 4.51 -2.41 -4.11
CA TYR A 106 5.34 -1.34 -4.67
C TYR A 106 4.54 -0.09 -5.08
N SER A 107 3.24 -0.23 -5.37
CA SER A 107 2.32 0.90 -5.58
C SER A 107 2.32 1.93 -4.43
N VAL A 108 2.50 1.50 -3.18
CA VAL A 108 2.61 2.37 -2.01
C VAL A 108 3.86 3.22 -2.08
N GLU A 109 5.02 2.60 -2.34
CA GLU A 109 6.31 3.28 -2.46
C GLU A 109 6.29 4.27 -3.63
N CYS A 110 5.75 3.87 -4.78
CA CYS A 110 5.58 4.76 -5.93
C CYS A 110 4.70 5.96 -5.59
N ALA A 111 3.59 5.77 -4.85
CA ALA A 111 2.71 6.87 -4.47
C ALA A 111 3.46 7.92 -3.64
N PHE A 112 4.23 7.48 -2.64
CA PHE A 112 5.08 8.37 -1.85
C PHE A 112 6.24 8.97 -2.63
N GLY A 113 6.88 8.20 -3.52
CA GLY A 113 7.94 8.68 -4.40
C GLY A 113 7.47 9.82 -5.31
N VAL A 114 6.28 9.68 -5.91
CA VAL A 114 5.64 10.72 -6.73
C VAL A 114 5.25 11.93 -5.90
N ALA A 115 4.62 11.71 -4.74
CA ALA A 115 4.24 12.81 -3.86
C ALA A 115 5.47 13.62 -3.43
N LYS A 116 6.58 12.94 -3.11
CA LYS A 116 7.86 13.55 -2.73
C LYS A 116 8.53 14.28 -3.90
N SER A 117 8.58 13.69 -5.09
CA SER A 117 9.26 14.29 -6.26
C SER A 117 8.54 15.54 -6.77
N ARG A 118 7.20 15.55 -6.74
CA ARG A 118 6.39 16.70 -7.17
C ARG A 118 6.41 17.86 -6.17
N ARG A 119 6.62 17.59 -4.88
CA ARG A 119 6.49 18.60 -3.82
C ARG A 119 7.82 18.82 -3.12
N ARG A 120 8.46 19.95 -3.44
CA ARG A 120 9.73 20.40 -2.82
C ARG A 120 9.69 20.46 -1.30
N VAL A 121 8.51 20.64 -0.69
CA VAL A 121 8.32 20.63 0.77
C VAL A 121 8.72 19.29 1.41
N LEU A 122 8.64 18.18 0.67
CA LEU A 122 9.05 16.85 1.12
C LEU A 122 10.49 16.48 0.69
N ALA A 123 11.17 17.35 -0.06
CA ALA A 123 12.53 17.12 -0.53
C ALA A 123 13.59 17.38 0.56
N LYS A 124 13.21 18.08 1.63
CA LYS A 124 14.02 18.36 2.82
C LYS A 124 13.27 17.87 4.06
N PRO A 125 13.96 17.68 5.21
CA PRO A 125 13.27 17.51 6.48
C PRO A 125 12.23 18.61 6.65
N ILE A 126 11.01 18.24 7.07
CA ILE A 126 9.88 19.16 7.17
C ILE A 126 10.26 20.29 8.13
N GLU A 127 10.55 21.48 7.61
CA GLU A 127 11.09 22.58 8.42
C GLU A 127 10.10 23.02 9.51
N THR A 128 8.80 22.91 9.23
CA THR A 128 7.72 23.15 10.19
C THR A 128 7.81 22.24 11.41
N SER A 129 8.41 21.04 11.31
CA SER A 129 8.59 20.16 12.48
C SER A 129 9.50 20.77 13.55
N ARG A 130 10.30 21.79 13.20
CA ARG A 130 11.20 22.47 14.14
C ARG A 130 10.48 23.54 14.97
N THR A 131 9.35 24.02 14.49
CA THR A 131 8.59 25.13 15.10
C THR A 131 7.21 24.71 15.58
N ASN A 132 6.53 23.83 14.84
CA ASN A 132 5.21 23.30 15.19
C ASN A 132 5.04 21.86 14.69
N LEU A 133 5.27 20.90 15.58
CA LEU A 133 5.10 19.48 15.29
C LEU A 133 3.64 19.08 15.02
N GLU A 134 2.69 19.85 15.55
CA GLU A 134 1.25 19.56 15.43
C GLU A 134 0.72 19.77 14.00
N ASP A 135 1.40 20.60 13.20
CA ASP A 135 1.01 20.87 11.81
C ASP A 135 1.51 19.80 10.83
N VAL A 136 2.48 18.98 11.23
CA VAL A 136 3.10 17.97 10.36
C VAL A 136 2.07 16.95 9.85
N PRO A 137 1.19 16.37 10.69
CA PRO A 137 0.09 15.52 10.23
C PRO A 137 -0.80 16.18 9.18
N THR A 138 -1.15 17.45 9.37
CA THR A 138 -1.99 18.23 8.45
C THR A 138 -1.28 18.44 7.11
N LEU A 139 0.00 18.79 7.14
CA LEU A 139 0.82 18.94 5.93
C LEU A 139 0.88 17.63 5.13
N VAL A 140 1.21 16.51 5.78
CA VAL A 140 1.32 15.21 5.09
C VAL A 140 -0.02 14.79 4.50
N SER A 141 -1.10 14.96 5.25
CA SER A 141 -2.46 14.66 4.78
C SER A 141 -2.84 15.53 3.57
N ALA A 142 -2.53 16.83 3.61
CA ALA A 142 -2.76 17.75 2.50
C ALA A 142 -1.96 17.36 1.23
N VAL A 143 -0.72 16.90 1.38
CA VAL A 143 0.08 16.39 0.25
C VAL A 143 -0.59 15.15 -0.36
N CYS A 144 -1.06 14.20 0.45
CA CYS A 144 -1.74 13.00 -0.04
C CYS A 144 -3.06 13.34 -0.77
N ILE A 145 -3.87 14.26 -0.25
CA ILE A 145 -5.11 14.72 -0.89
C ILE A 145 -4.80 15.40 -2.23
N LEU A 146 -3.81 16.29 -2.25
CA LEU A 146 -3.44 17.03 -3.44
C LEU A 146 -2.83 16.12 -4.52
N HIS A 147 -2.14 15.06 -4.12
CA HIS A 147 -1.67 14.01 -5.02
C HIS A 147 -2.84 13.30 -5.72
N ASN A 148 -3.88 12.92 -4.98
CA ASN A 148 -5.09 12.32 -5.57
C ASN A 148 -5.77 13.29 -6.55
N PHE A 149 -5.93 14.56 -6.17
CA PHE A 149 -6.51 15.58 -7.05
C PHE A 149 -5.75 15.71 -8.39
N VAL A 150 -4.42 15.66 -8.34
CA VAL A 150 -3.57 15.71 -9.54
C VAL A 150 -3.76 14.47 -10.42
N ILE A 151 -3.90 13.28 -9.82
CA ILE A 151 -4.26 12.04 -10.55
C ILE A 151 -5.61 12.22 -11.26
N ASP A 152 -6.61 12.77 -10.57
CA ASP A 152 -7.97 12.96 -11.11
C ASP A 152 -8.00 13.96 -12.29
N LYS A 153 -7.11 14.95 -12.27
CA LYS A 153 -6.96 15.91 -13.37
C LYS A 153 -6.16 15.36 -14.55
N ASN A 154 -5.67 14.13 -14.46
CA ASN A 154 -4.78 13.52 -15.44
C ASN A 154 -3.60 14.45 -15.80
N ASP A 155 -3.12 15.19 -14.78
CA ASP A 155 -2.00 16.12 -14.92
C ASP A 155 -0.70 15.30 -14.96
N GLY A 156 -0.52 14.76 -16.17
CA GLY A 156 0.42 13.73 -16.57
C GLY A 156 1.84 14.23 -16.51
N VAL A 157 2.50 13.94 -15.40
CA VAL A 157 3.95 14.05 -15.26
C VAL A 157 4.56 12.71 -14.87
N TRP A 158 3.77 11.61 -14.90
CA TRP A 158 4.27 10.33 -14.40
C TRP A 158 3.75 9.14 -15.19
N ASP A 159 4.63 8.59 -16.02
CA ASP A 159 4.38 7.33 -16.73
C ASP A 159 4.77 6.15 -15.84
N ALA A 160 3.75 5.50 -15.28
CA ALA A 160 3.89 4.25 -14.53
C ALA A 160 4.63 3.14 -15.30
N ARG A 161 4.59 3.17 -16.64
CA ARG A 161 5.19 2.15 -17.50
C ARG A 161 6.71 2.33 -17.59
N ALA A 162 7.22 3.55 -17.45
CA ALA A 162 8.65 3.83 -17.52
C ALA A 162 9.43 3.26 -16.31
N GLU A 163 8.86 3.32 -15.09
CA GLU A 163 9.50 2.73 -13.89
C GLU A 163 9.24 1.23 -13.72
N GLY A 164 8.13 0.70 -14.24
CA GLY A 164 7.89 -0.75 -14.27
C GLY A 164 8.95 -1.51 -15.09
N ILE A 165 9.56 -0.85 -16.07
CA ILE A 165 10.72 -1.36 -16.82
C ILE A 165 11.98 -1.34 -15.95
N LEU A 166 12.21 -0.26 -15.19
CA LEU A 166 13.33 -0.15 -14.26
C LEU A 166 13.30 -1.24 -13.17
N PHE A 167 12.11 -1.61 -12.68
CA PHE A 167 11.95 -2.71 -11.72
C PHE A 167 12.30 -4.07 -12.33
N ARG A 168 11.97 -4.28 -13.62
CA ARG A 168 12.35 -5.48 -14.37
C ARG A 168 13.86 -5.55 -14.57
N GLU A 169 14.56 -4.43 -14.69
CA GLU A 169 16.03 -4.39 -14.81
C GLU A 169 16.75 -4.50 -13.46
N LEU A 170 16.28 -3.81 -12.41
CA LEU A 170 16.87 -3.86 -11.07
C LEU A 170 16.70 -5.22 -10.38
N SER A 171 15.64 -5.97 -10.72
CA SER A 171 15.44 -7.35 -10.25
C SER A 171 16.30 -8.39 -10.98
N TYR A 172 16.91 -8.06 -12.12
CA TYR A 172 17.91 -8.90 -12.79
C TYR A 172 19.34 -8.66 -12.26
N ILE A 173 19.60 -7.52 -11.63
CA ILE A 173 20.93 -7.14 -11.14
C ILE A 173 21.22 -7.70 -9.73
N ASN A 174 20.19 -8.10 -8.98
CA ASN A 174 20.32 -8.72 -7.65
C ASN A 174 20.20 -10.25 -7.64
N LYS A 175 20.63 -10.93 -8.71
CA LYS A 175 20.85 -12.38 -8.72
C LYS A 175 22.32 -12.73 -8.64
#